data_AF-A0A6I2XBI3-F1
#
_entry.id   AF-A0A6I2XBI3-F1
#
_cell.length_a   1.000
_cell.length_b   1.000
_cell.length_c   1.000
_cell.angle_alpha   90.00
_cell.angle_beta   90.00
_cell.angle_gamma   90.00
#
_symmetry.space_group_name_H-M   'P 1'
#
loop_
_entity.id
_entity.type
_entity.pdbx_description
1 polymer ?
#
loop_
_entity_poly.entity_id
_entity_poly.type
_entity_poly.pdbx_seq_one_letter_code
_entity_poly.pdbx_strand_id
1 'polypeptide(L)'
;MPNSAGREVRFGILWFVGFIVCAFVGPIAVALLIGSLSSVAALQSVAAWKQARSEVDRQVAAVTPLAAALAALVGVGLSGFVLLFGVVAAVVLALAAPRRRSGVIARAGVTVRCMLLPTITAVAVVSMARTSMSGLLVLLVLVSAYEAGNHLIGTDAGSVFEGPIAGIIAVVVLTFTEATFQFGPFSSHSAWVLGALAAVTAPLGAPLAAAMVPRAQDVGAALRRLDAWLVVAPAWCWVLWNLLGRTH
;
A
#
# COMPACT_ATOMS: atom_id res chain seq x y z
N MET A 1 18.41 25.74 8.83
CA MET A 1 17.84 24.38 8.92
C MET A 1 17.53 23.95 7.49
N PRO A 2 18.06 22.83 6.97
CA PRO A 2 17.86 22.49 5.57
C PRO A 2 16.41 22.10 5.30
N ASN A 3 15.87 22.57 4.18
CA ASN A 3 14.48 22.42 3.68
C ASN A 3 14.01 20.96 3.55
N SER A 4 13.77 20.24 4.64
CA SER A 4 13.24 18.88 4.65
C SER A 4 11.82 18.81 4.08
N ALA A 5 10.97 19.79 4.41
CA ALA A 5 9.59 19.89 3.92
C ALA A 5 9.52 19.93 2.38
N GLY A 6 10.39 20.71 1.74
CA GLY A 6 10.41 20.82 0.27
C GLY A 6 10.79 19.52 -0.44
N ARG A 7 11.58 18.64 0.21
CA ARG A 7 11.98 17.35 -0.39
C ARG A 7 10.84 16.33 -0.34
N GLU A 8 10.06 16.32 0.74
CA GLU A 8 8.92 15.41 0.91
C GLU A 8 7.80 15.76 -0.07
N VAL A 9 7.49 17.05 -0.23
CA VAL A 9 6.49 17.52 -1.21
C VAL A 9 6.89 17.14 -2.64
N ARG A 10 8.15 17.35 -3.03
CA ARG A 10 8.65 16.97 -4.37
C ARG A 10 8.54 15.47 -4.62
N PHE A 11 8.84 14.65 -3.62
CA PHE A 11 8.71 13.20 -3.73
C PHE A 11 7.23 12.79 -3.86
N GLY A 12 6.34 13.48 -3.15
CA GLY A 12 4.90 13.26 -3.25
C GLY A 12 4.36 13.53 -4.66
N ILE A 13 4.72 14.68 -5.23
CA ILE A 13 4.36 15.06 -6.61
C ILE A 13 4.93 14.06 -7.62
N LEU A 14 6.21 13.69 -7.48
CA LEU A 14 6.86 12.75 -8.38
C LEU A 14 6.21 11.35 -8.34
N TRP A 15 5.79 10.90 -7.16
CA TRP A 15 5.00 9.68 -7.03
C TRP A 15 3.67 9.77 -7.74
N PHE A 16 2.90 10.85 -7.53
CA PHE A 16 1.59 11.02 -8.14
C PHE A 16 1.68 11.04 -9.68
N VAL A 17 2.59 11.88 -10.21
CA VAL A 17 2.83 11.97 -11.65
C VAL A 17 3.36 10.65 -12.20
N GLY A 18 4.32 10.02 -11.53
CA GLY A 18 4.87 8.73 -11.94
C GLY A 18 3.81 7.62 -11.98
N PHE A 19 2.90 7.60 -11.02
CA PHE A 19 1.79 6.66 -10.99
C PHE A 19 0.82 6.91 -12.15
N ILE A 20 0.45 8.17 -12.41
CA ILE A 20 -0.39 8.54 -13.56
C ILE A 20 0.25 8.08 -14.87
N VAL A 21 1.54 8.35 -15.07
CA VAL A 21 2.26 7.91 -16.27
C VAL A 21 2.21 6.38 -16.40
N CYS A 22 2.45 5.64 -15.31
CA CYS A 22 2.35 4.18 -15.34
C CYS A 22 0.92 3.69 -15.62
N ALA A 23 -0.10 4.35 -15.07
CA ALA A 23 -1.50 4.03 -15.34
C ALA A 23 -1.86 4.27 -16.81
N PHE A 24 -1.35 5.33 -17.43
CA PHE A 24 -1.50 5.59 -18.87
C PHE A 24 -0.79 4.56 -19.75
N VAL A 25 0.41 4.12 -19.36
CA VAL A 25 1.15 3.07 -20.09
C VAL A 25 0.44 1.72 -19.99
N GLY A 26 -0.18 1.43 -18.84
CA GLY A 26 -1.08 0.31 -18.64
C GLY A 26 -0.75 -0.58 -17.43
N PRO A 27 -1.49 -1.69 -17.25
CA PRO A 27 -1.42 -2.50 -16.02
C PRO A 27 -0.04 -3.09 -15.72
N ILE A 28 0.74 -3.40 -16.76
CA ILE A 28 2.11 -3.94 -16.60
C ILE A 28 3.01 -2.89 -15.94
N ALA A 29 2.94 -1.63 -16.37
CA ALA A 29 3.73 -0.55 -15.79
C ALA A 29 3.30 -0.28 -14.34
N VAL A 30 2.00 -0.32 -14.04
CA VAL A 30 1.49 -0.24 -12.67
C VAL A 30 2.04 -1.38 -11.82
N ALA A 31 2.05 -2.61 -12.32
CA ALA A 31 2.58 -3.77 -11.60
C ALA A 31 4.07 -3.66 -11.30
N LEU A 32 4.86 -3.16 -12.25
CA LEU A 32 6.28 -2.90 -12.03
C LEU A 32 6.49 -1.78 -11.00
N LEU A 33 5.74 -0.68 -11.09
CA LEU A 33 5.83 0.44 -10.15
C LEU A 33 5.46 0.01 -8.73
N ILE A 34 4.27 -0.53 -8.52
CA ILE A 34 3.79 -0.87 -7.17
C ILE A 34 4.49 -2.12 -6.62
N GLY A 35 4.78 -3.11 -7.47
CA GLY A 35 5.50 -4.31 -7.07
C GLY A 35 6.93 -4.00 -6.63
N SER A 36 7.63 -3.13 -7.36
CA SER A 36 8.98 -2.69 -6.97
C SER A 36 8.95 -1.84 -5.70
N LEU A 37 8.00 -0.90 -5.58
CA LEU A 37 7.86 -0.08 -4.36
C LEU A 37 7.57 -0.96 -3.14
N SER A 38 6.64 -1.91 -3.24
CA SER A 38 6.33 -2.86 -2.16
C SER A 38 7.52 -3.73 -1.79
N SER A 39 8.35 -4.11 -2.77
CA SER A 39 9.58 -4.87 -2.53
C SER A 39 10.63 -4.02 -1.79
N VAL A 40 10.77 -2.74 -2.16
CA VAL A 40 11.64 -1.80 -1.45
C VAL A 40 11.13 -1.53 -0.03
N ALA A 41 9.81 -1.39 0.17
CA ALA A 41 9.21 -1.24 1.48
C ALA A 41 9.50 -2.46 2.37
N ALA A 42 9.31 -3.68 1.85
CA ALA A 42 9.66 -4.90 2.56
C ALA A 42 11.16 -4.98 2.91
N LEU A 43 12.04 -4.58 1.98
CA LEU A 43 13.48 -4.50 2.22
C LEU A 43 13.87 -3.47 3.29
N GLN A 44 13.18 -2.33 3.35
CA GLN A 44 13.37 -1.33 4.41
C GLN A 44 12.95 -1.88 5.77
N SER A 45 11.81 -2.61 5.83
CA SER A 45 11.40 -3.31 7.05
C SER A 45 12.44 -4.36 7.47
N VAL A 46 12.96 -5.16 6.53
CA VAL A 46 14.05 -6.12 6.79
C VAL A 46 15.28 -5.42 7.36
N ALA A 47 15.67 -4.27 6.80
CA ALA A 47 16.81 -3.50 7.29
C ALA A 47 16.61 -3.03 8.75
N ALA A 48 15.42 -2.53 9.08
CA ALA A 48 15.06 -2.15 10.44
C ALA A 48 15.13 -3.33 11.42
N TRP A 49 14.58 -4.49 11.04
CA TRP A 49 14.65 -5.71 11.86
C TRP A 49 16.07 -6.25 12.03
N LYS A 50 16.92 -6.12 11.01
CA LYS A 50 18.35 -6.48 11.12
C LYS A 50 19.09 -5.56 12.08
N GLN A 51 18.78 -4.26 12.09
CA GLN A 51 19.33 -3.32 13.08
C GLN A 51 18.89 -3.68 14.50
N ALA A 52 17.65 -4.17 14.67
CA ALA A 52 17.14 -4.73 15.91
C ALA A 52 17.69 -6.13 16.25
N ARG A 53 18.73 -6.61 15.54
CA ARG A 53 19.38 -7.93 15.72
C ARG A 53 18.47 -9.13 15.50
N SER A 54 17.39 -8.97 14.75
CA SER A 54 16.54 -10.08 14.33
C SER A 54 17.05 -10.71 13.03
N GLU A 55 16.90 -12.03 12.93
CA GLU A 55 17.23 -12.77 11.72
C GLU A 55 16.05 -12.73 10.75
N VAL A 56 16.30 -12.35 9.49
CA VAL A 56 15.25 -12.15 8.48
C VAL A 56 15.73 -12.60 7.10
N ASP A 57 14.87 -13.32 6.38
CA ASP A 57 15.14 -13.79 5.02
C ASP A 57 14.88 -12.68 3.99
N ARG A 58 15.95 -11.93 3.70
CA ARG A 58 15.92 -10.78 2.77
C ARG A 58 15.38 -11.14 1.39
N GLN A 59 15.75 -12.31 0.85
CA GLN A 59 15.38 -12.71 -0.51
C GLN A 59 13.87 -12.95 -0.62
N VAL A 60 13.29 -13.72 0.30
CA VAL A 60 11.85 -13.99 0.32
C VAL A 60 11.06 -12.70 0.50
N ALA A 61 11.49 -11.84 1.44
CA ALA A 61 10.80 -10.58 1.69
C ALA A 61 10.84 -9.61 0.49
N ALA A 62 11.93 -9.63 -0.29
CA ALA A 62 12.09 -8.75 -1.45
C ALA A 62 11.39 -9.27 -2.71
N VAL A 63 11.43 -10.57 -2.96
CA VAL A 63 10.92 -11.14 -4.24
C VAL A 63 9.41 -11.31 -4.21
N THR A 64 8.84 -11.69 -3.06
CA THR A 64 7.41 -12.04 -2.95
C THR A 64 6.48 -10.90 -3.39
N PRO A 65 6.67 -9.63 -2.97
CA PRO A 65 5.75 -8.55 -3.36
C PRO A 65 5.74 -8.29 -4.88
N LEU A 66 6.92 -8.20 -5.51
CA LEU A 66 7.02 -8.00 -6.96
C LEU A 66 6.49 -9.19 -7.74
N ALA A 67 6.85 -10.41 -7.35
CA ALA A 67 6.39 -11.62 -8.01
C ALA A 67 4.85 -11.77 -7.93
N ALA A 68 4.26 -11.48 -6.78
CA ALA A 68 2.81 -11.51 -6.61
C ALA A 68 2.10 -10.40 -7.40
N ALA A 69 2.68 -9.19 -7.45
CA ALA A 69 2.17 -8.10 -8.27
C ALA A 69 2.16 -8.45 -9.77
N LEU A 70 3.23 -9.08 -10.27
CA LEU A 70 3.29 -9.57 -11.65
C LEU A 70 2.33 -10.73 -11.88
N ALA A 71 2.20 -11.66 -10.93
CA ALA A 71 1.21 -12.73 -10.99
C ALA A 71 -0.24 -12.21 -11.06
N ALA A 72 -0.51 -11.05 -10.48
CA ALA A 72 -1.81 -10.40 -10.54
C ALA A 72 -2.20 -9.98 -11.96
N LEU A 73 -1.23 -9.79 -12.86
CA LEU A 73 -1.46 -9.60 -14.31
C LEU A 73 -2.10 -10.80 -15.00
N VAL A 74 -1.89 -12.00 -14.45
CA VAL A 74 -2.51 -13.24 -14.97
C VAL A 74 -3.80 -13.51 -14.21
N GLY A 75 -3.77 -13.50 -12.88
CA GLY A 75 -4.96 -13.71 -12.05
C GLY A 75 -4.71 -13.61 -10.55
N VAL A 76 -5.79 -13.32 -9.82
CA VAL A 76 -5.77 -13.24 -8.35
C VAL A 76 -5.38 -14.59 -7.74
N GLY A 77 -5.81 -15.71 -8.33
CA GLY A 77 -5.44 -17.06 -7.89
C GLY A 77 -3.92 -17.32 -7.94
N LEU A 78 -3.26 -16.92 -9.03
CA LEU A 78 -1.80 -17.06 -9.15
C LEU A 78 -1.07 -16.16 -8.15
N SER A 79 -1.58 -14.96 -7.91
CA SER A 79 -1.03 -14.04 -6.90
C SER A 79 -1.13 -14.61 -5.49
N GLY A 80 -2.28 -15.21 -5.17
CA GLY A 80 -2.50 -15.92 -3.91
C GLY A 80 -1.53 -17.10 -3.75
N PHE A 81 -1.30 -17.86 -4.82
CA PHE A 81 -0.31 -18.93 -4.82
C PHE A 81 1.10 -18.40 -4.56
N VAL A 82 1.53 -17.32 -5.22
CA VAL A 82 2.86 -16.72 -4.99
C VAL A 82 3.02 -16.21 -3.56
N LEU A 83 1.98 -15.57 -3.00
CA LEU A 83 1.99 -15.13 -1.61
C LEU A 83 2.13 -16.32 -0.65
N LEU A 84 1.33 -17.38 -0.82
CA LEU A 84 1.41 -18.60 -0.02
C LEU A 84 2.77 -19.28 -0.16
N PHE A 85 3.30 -19.36 -1.39
CA PHE A 85 4.63 -19.90 -1.65
C PHE A 85 5.71 -19.08 -0.94
N GLY A 86 5.61 -17.75 -0.94
CA GLY A 86 6.51 -16.88 -0.16
C GLY A 86 6.48 -17.20 1.33
N VAL A 87 5.28 -17.38 1.91
CA VAL A 87 5.12 -17.76 3.33
C VAL A 87 5.75 -19.13 3.61
N VAL A 88 5.48 -20.13 2.77
CA VAL A 88 6.07 -21.47 2.91
C VAL A 88 7.59 -21.40 2.76
N ALA A 89 8.11 -20.66 1.79
CA ALA A 89 9.54 -20.46 1.59
C ALA A 89 10.21 -19.81 2.81
N ALA A 90 9.56 -18.83 3.45
CA ALA A 90 10.06 -18.24 4.68
C ALA A 90 10.19 -19.28 5.82
N VAL A 91 9.21 -20.18 5.96
CA VAL A 91 9.26 -21.26 6.97
C VAL A 91 10.33 -22.30 6.63
N VAL A 92 10.37 -22.76 5.38
CA VAL A 92 11.34 -23.77 4.92
C VAL A 92 12.78 -23.25 5.05
N LEU A 93 13.05 -22.02 4.64
CA LEU A 93 14.38 -21.41 4.78
C LEU A 93 14.76 -21.15 6.24
N ALA A 94 13.78 -20.86 7.11
CA ALA A 94 14.03 -20.76 8.54
C ALA A 94 14.37 -22.13 9.16
N LEU A 95 13.74 -23.22 8.70
CA LEU A 95 14.03 -24.60 9.13
C LEU A 95 15.38 -25.11 8.63
N ALA A 96 15.74 -24.80 7.38
CA ALA A 96 16.98 -25.25 6.75
C ALA A 96 18.23 -24.50 7.26
N ALA A 97 18.05 -23.44 8.04
CA ALA A 97 19.16 -22.61 8.48
C ALA A 97 19.96 -23.28 9.62
N PRO A 98 21.30 -23.33 9.53
CA PRO A 98 22.13 -23.93 10.57
C PRO A 98 22.00 -23.17 11.91
N ARG A 99 22.10 -23.90 13.03
CA ARG A 99 21.94 -23.47 14.44
C ARG A 99 22.08 -21.95 14.64
N ARG A 100 20.94 -21.29 14.89
CA ARG A 100 20.83 -19.82 14.95
C ARG A 100 20.30 -19.32 16.29
N ARG A 101 20.55 -18.03 16.56
CA ARG A 101 20.23 -17.38 17.84
C ARG A 101 18.73 -17.19 18.06
N SER A 102 17.95 -17.15 16.98
CA SER A 102 16.49 -17.01 17.01
C SER A 102 15.79 -18.31 16.65
N GLY A 103 14.69 -18.62 17.35
CA GLY A 103 13.83 -19.74 16.98
C GLY A 103 13.24 -19.59 15.57
N VAL A 104 12.96 -20.72 14.91
CA VAL A 104 12.42 -20.81 13.53
C VAL A 104 11.19 -19.91 13.35
N ILE A 105 10.26 -19.96 14.31
CA ILE A 105 9.01 -19.18 14.28
C ILE A 105 9.29 -17.68 14.29
N ALA A 106 10.30 -17.22 15.05
CA ALA A 106 10.63 -15.79 15.12
C ALA A 106 11.17 -15.27 13.78
N ARG A 107 12.08 -16.03 13.14
CA ARG A 107 12.65 -15.65 11.83
C ARG A 107 11.62 -15.68 10.71
N ALA A 108 10.83 -16.75 10.63
CA ALA A 108 9.76 -16.86 9.65
C ALA A 108 8.70 -15.77 9.87
N GLY A 109 8.28 -15.55 11.12
CA GLY A 109 7.30 -14.55 11.50
C GLY A 109 7.71 -13.13 11.13
N VAL A 110 8.96 -12.73 11.40
CA VAL A 110 9.46 -11.41 11.00
C VAL A 110 9.56 -11.27 9.48
N THR A 111 9.99 -12.32 8.77
CA THR A 111 10.04 -12.32 7.30
C THR A 111 8.64 -12.14 6.71
N VAL A 112 7.65 -12.89 7.20
CA VAL A 112 6.25 -12.77 6.79
C VAL A 112 5.71 -11.38 7.10
N ARG A 113 5.96 -10.86 8.31
CA ARG A 113 5.54 -9.50 8.70
C ARG A 113 6.09 -8.40 7.79
N CYS A 114 7.31 -8.54 7.30
CA CYS A 114 7.92 -7.57 6.38
C CYS A 114 7.27 -7.56 4.99
N MET A 115 6.82 -8.72 4.50
CA MET A 115 6.34 -8.85 3.12
C MET A 115 4.81 -8.87 2.98
N LEU A 116 4.08 -9.26 4.01
CA LEU A 116 2.65 -9.59 3.90
C LEU A 116 1.81 -8.40 3.41
N LEU A 117 1.80 -7.30 4.16
CA LEU A 117 0.98 -6.13 3.81
C LEU A 117 1.42 -5.46 2.49
N PRO A 118 2.73 -5.25 2.21
CA PRO A 118 3.17 -4.72 0.91
C PRO A 118 2.76 -5.60 -0.26
N THR A 119 2.79 -6.94 -0.08
CA THR A 119 2.36 -7.89 -1.11
C THR A 119 0.86 -7.77 -1.36
N ILE A 120 0.03 -7.80 -0.31
CA ILE A 120 -1.43 -7.66 -0.44
C ILE A 120 -1.79 -6.33 -1.12
N THR A 121 -1.11 -5.26 -0.74
CA THR A 121 -1.29 -3.92 -1.34
C THR A 121 -0.98 -3.92 -2.82
N ALA A 122 0.18 -4.47 -3.21
CA ALA A 122 0.58 -4.53 -4.62
C ALA A 122 -0.40 -5.38 -5.45
N VAL A 123 -0.82 -6.53 -4.93
CA VAL A 123 -1.81 -7.40 -5.60
C VAL A 123 -3.15 -6.67 -5.76
N ALA A 124 -3.63 -5.97 -4.74
CA ALA A 124 -4.88 -5.21 -4.82
C ALA A 124 -4.81 -4.11 -5.87
N VAL A 125 -3.74 -3.31 -5.86
CA VAL A 125 -3.53 -2.22 -6.83
C VAL A 125 -3.47 -2.75 -8.26
N VAL A 126 -2.71 -3.82 -8.51
CA VAL A 126 -2.61 -4.41 -9.86
C VAL A 126 -3.93 -5.03 -10.28
N SER A 127 -4.65 -5.67 -9.36
CA SER A 127 -5.97 -6.24 -9.66
C SER A 127 -6.96 -5.14 -10.08
N MET A 128 -6.96 -4.00 -9.39
CA MET A 128 -7.74 -2.83 -9.80
C MET A 128 -7.29 -2.28 -11.15
N ALA A 129 -5.98 -2.19 -11.41
CA ALA A 129 -5.45 -1.71 -12.70
C ALA A 129 -5.94 -2.57 -13.89
N ARG A 130 -6.14 -3.87 -13.68
CA ARG A 130 -6.69 -4.79 -14.69
C ARG A 130 -8.19 -4.70 -14.84
N THR A 131 -8.91 -4.61 -13.72
CA THR A 131 -10.39 -4.67 -13.72
C THR A 131 -11.00 -3.33 -14.06
N SER A 132 -10.49 -2.23 -13.51
CA SER A 132 -10.99 -0.88 -13.73
C SER A 132 -9.89 0.16 -13.49
N MET A 133 -9.24 0.58 -14.58
CA MET A 133 -8.20 1.61 -14.53
C MET A 133 -8.76 2.96 -14.02
N SER A 134 -9.98 3.32 -14.42
CA SER A 134 -10.65 4.52 -13.93
C SER A 134 -10.90 4.45 -12.42
N GLY A 135 -11.33 3.31 -11.89
CA GLY A 135 -11.49 3.11 -10.44
C GLY A 135 -10.16 3.24 -9.69
N LEU A 136 -9.06 2.71 -10.24
CA LEU A 136 -7.72 2.89 -9.68
C LEU A 136 -7.27 4.36 -9.68
N LEU A 137 -7.58 5.12 -10.74
CA LEU A 137 -7.24 6.55 -10.81
C LEU A 137 -8.06 7.38 -9.81
N VAL A 138 -9.34 7.09 -9.63
CA VAL A 138 -10.16 7.71 -8.57
C VAL A 138 -9.54 7.41 -7.21
N LEU A 139 -9.08 6.18 -6.99
CA LEU A 139 -8.35 5.80 -5.77
C LEU A 139 -7.06 6.57 -5.55
N LEU A 140 -6.23 6.65 -6.59
CA LEU A 140 -5.01 7.45 -6.55
C LEU A 140 -5.31 8.90 -6.15
N VAL A 141 -6.35 9.50 -6.72
CA VAL A 141 -6.77 10.87 -6.43
C VAL A 141 -7.25 11.02 -4.98
N LEU A 142 -8.13 10.13 -4.49
CA LEU A 142 -8.62 10.19 -3.10
C LEU A 142 -7.49 10.01 -2.09
N VAL A 143 -6.60 9.04 -2.27
CA VAL A 143 -5.47 8.83 -1.37
C VAL A 143 -4.48 9.99 -1.44
N SER A 144 -4.23 10.55 -2.63
CA SER A 144 -3.34 11.72 -2.76
C SER A 144 -3.95 12.97 -2.09
N ALA A 145 -5.26 13.15 -2.16
CA ALA A 145 -5.95 14.22 -1.46
C ALA A 145 -5.93 14.03 0.06
N TYR A 146 -6.12 12.81 0.54
CA TYR A 146 -5.94 12.46 1.95
C TYR A 146 -4.53 12.83 2.42
N GLU A 147 -3.50 12.36 1.71
CA GLU A 147 -2.10 12.63 2.06
C GLU A 147 -1.78 14.12 2.03
N ALA A 148 -2.26 14.85 1.01
CA ALA A 148 -2.07 16.29 0.90
C ALA A 148 -2.73 17.04 2.06
N GLY A 149 -3.99 16.74 2.38
CA GLY A 149 -4.70 17.34 3.51
C GLY A 149 -4.03 17.03 4.85
N ASN A 150 -3.64 15.76 5.05
CA ASN A 150 -2.95 15.31 6.24
C ASN A 150 -1.59 15.99 6.42
N HIS A 151 -0.82 16.16 5.35
CA HIS A 151 0.47 16.82 5.41
C HIS A 151 0.35 18.34 5.59
N LEU A 152 -0.49 19.01 4.78
CA LEU A 152 -0.60 20.48 4.79
C LEU A 152 -1.10 21.04 6.12
N ILE A 153 -2.06 20.36 6.76
CA ILE A 153 -2.57 20.79 8.06
C ILE A 153 -1.76 20.18 9.20
N GLY A 154 -1.26 18.95 9.04
CA GLY A 154 -0.55 18.24 10.09
C GLY A 154 0.83 18.79 10.44
N THR A 155 1.49 19.57 9.56
CA THR A 155 2.85 20.09 9.83
C THR A 155 2.90 21.16 10.92
N ASP A 156 1.86 21.98 11.05
CA ASP A 156 1.77 23.09 12.02
C ASP A 156 0.67 22.89 13.06
N ALA A 157 0.07 21.70 13.09
CA ALA A 157 -1.06 21.37 13.95
C ALA A 157 -0.69 21.33 15.45
N GLY A 158 -1.62 21.76 16.29
CA GLY A 158 -1.50 21.67 17.75
C GLY A 158 -1.81 20.27 18.30
N SER A 159 -2.41 19.41 17.48
CA SER A 159 -2.82 18.05 17.84
C SER A 159 -2.55 17.02 16.74
N VAL A 160 -2.38 15.75 17.15
CA VAL A 160 -2.09 14.62 16.25
C VAL A 160 -3.27 14.30 15.32
N PHE A 161 -4.48 14.82 15.61
CA PHE A 161 -5.71 14.50 14.88
C PHE A 161 -6.06 15.51 13.79
N GLU A 162 -5.55 16.74 13.86
CA GLU A 162 -5.87 17.80 12.88
C GLU A 162 -5.50 17.40 11.45
N GLY A 163 -4.32 16.81 11.25
CA GLY A 163 -3.88 16.29 9.95
C GLY A 163 -4.85 15.24 9.38
N PRO A 164 -5.06 14.10 10.06
CA PRO A 164 -5.94 13.05 9.54
C PRO A 164 -7.37 13.53 9.27
N ILE A 165 -7.91 14.43 10.10
CA ILE A 165 -9.24 15.02 9.90
C ILE A 165 -9.26 15.88 8.63
N ALA A 166 -8.24 16.71 8.39
CA ALA A 166 -8.14 17.49 7.17
C ALA A 166 -8.05 16.61 5.92
N GLY A 167 -7.28 15.51 5.99
CA GLY A 167 -7.22 14.50 4.92
C GLY A 167 -8.59 13.85 4.66
N ILE A 168 -9.34 13.49 5.71
CA ILE A 168 -10.70 12.96 5.59
C ILE A 168 -11.63 13.96 4.90
N ILE A 169 -11.59 15.23 5.29
CA ILE A 169 -12.40 16.29 4.68
C ILE A 169 -12.07 16.42 3.18
N ALA A 170 -10.79 16.38 2.81
CA ALA A 170 -10.37 16.41 1.41
C ALA A 170 -10.95 15.23 0.60
N VAL A 171 -10.93 14.02 1.17
CA VAL A 171 -11.57 12.84 0.56
C VAL A 171 -13.07 13.04 0.40
N VAL A 172 -13.77 13.57 1.42
CA VAL A 172 -15.22 13.81 1.37
C VAL A 172 -15.58 14.81 0.27
N VAL A 173 -14.83 15.90 0.13
CA VAL A 173 -15.06 16.91 -0.92
C VAL A 173 -14.89 16.32 -2.32
N LEU A 174 -13.84 15.54 -2.54
CA LEU A 174 -13.63 14.87 -3.83
C LEU A 174 -14.66 13.77 -4.09
N THR A 175 -15.09 13.06 -3.04
CA THR A 175 -16.17 12.07 -3.13
C THR A 175 -17.49 12.72 -3.52
N PHE A 176 -17.82 13.88 -2.93
CA PHE A 176 -19.01 14.65 -3.30
C PHE A 176 -18.96 15.09 -4.77
N THR A 177 -17.79 15.54 -5.21
CA THR A 177 -17.53 15.94 -6.60
C THR A 177 -17.77 14.75 -7.54
N GLU A 178 -17.18 13.60 -7.24
CA GLU A 178 -17.37 12.37 -8.01
C GLU A 178 -18.83 11.88 -7.98
N ALA A 179 -19.51 11.95 -6.84
CA ALA A 179 -20.90 11.53 -6.71
C ALA A 179 -21.88 12.43 -7.48
N THR A 180 -21.50 13.69 -7.72
CA THR A 180 -22.30 14.70 -8.44
C THR A 180 -22.07 14.63 -9.95
N PHE A 181 -20.82 14.54 -10.38
CA PHE A 181 -20.45 14.59 -11.80
C PHE A 181 -20.21 13.22 -12.44
N GLN A 182 -20.02 12.17 -11.64
CA GLN A 182 -19.87 10.77 -12.09
C GLN A 182 -18.75 10.60 -13.13
N PHE A 183 -17.54 11.08 -12.82
CA PHE A 183 -16.41 11.04 -13.77
C PHE A 183 -15.84 9.63 -13.97
N GLY A 184 -16.16 8.68 -13.09
CA GLY A 184 -15.75 7.28 -13.16
C GLY A 184 -16.88 6.30 -13.51
N PRO A 185 -16.63 4.98 -13.34
CA PRO A 185 -17.63 3.93 -13.55
C PRO A 185 -18.66 3.87 -12.41
N PHE A 186 -18.80 4.94 -11.63
CA PHE A 186 -19.51 4.95 -10.36
C PHE A 186 -20.83 5.69 -10.47
N SER A 187 -21.90 5.02 -10.03
CA SER A 187 -23.11 5.70 -9.59
C SER A 187 -22.83 6.59 -8.38
N SER A 188 -23.71 7.57 -8.14
CA SER A 188 -23.65 8.42 -6.95
C SER A 188 -23.56 7.61 -5.64
N HIS A 189 -24.33 6.52 -5.53
CA HIS A 189 -24.29 5.64 -4.37
C HIS A 189 -22.93 4.95 -4.20
N SER A 190 -22.39 4.34 -5.27
CA SER A 190 -21.07 3.70 -5.22
C SER A 190 -19.94 4.69 -4.93
N ALA A 191 -20.02 5.92 -5.44
CA ALA A 191 -19.04 6.96 -5.14
C ALA A 191 -18.98 7.25 -3.63
N TRP A 192 -20.14 7.43 -2.98
CA TRP A 192 -20.21 7.62 -1.53
C TRP A 192 -19.69 6.42 -0.73
N VAL A 193 -20.05 5.19 -1.12
CA VAL A 193 -19.57 3.99 -0.43
C VAL A 193 -18.05 3.87 -0.51
N LEU A 194 -17.47 4.07 -1.69
CA LEU A 194 -16.03 3.94 -1.91
C LEU A 194 -15.25 5.11 -1.30
N GLY A 195 -15.78 6.33 -1.38
CA GLY A 195 -15.20 7.50 -0.75
C GLY A 195 -15.22 7.44 0.77
N ALA A 196 -16.32 7.00 1.37
CA ALA A 196 -16.41 6.76 2.81
C ALA A 196 -15.44 5.66 3.25
N LEU A 197 -15.30 4.59 2.47
CA LEU A 197 -14.31 3.54 2.73
C LEU A 197 -12.89 4.11 2.72
N ALA A 198 -12.53 4.91 1.72
CA ALA A 198 -11.21 5.56 1.65
C ALA A 198 -10.97 6.50 2.84
N ALA A 199 -11.96 7.30 3.21
CA ALA A 199 -11.89 8.22 4.36
C ALA A 199 -11.65 7.48 5.69
N VAL A 200 -12.28 6.31 5.88
CA VAL A 200 -12.11 5.51 7.10
C VAL A 200 -10.80 4.73 7.11
N THR A 201 -10.38 4.19 5.96
CA THR A 201 -9.25 3.26 5.88
C THR A 201 -7.90 3.95 5.68
N ALA A 202 -7.84 5.13 5.08
CA ALA A 202 -6.58 5.84 4.84
C ALA A 202 -5.83 6.20 6.15
N PRO A 203 -6.50 6.69 7.21
CA PRO A 203 -5.85 6.95 8.50
C PRO A 203 -5.28 5.71 9.20
N LEU A 204 -5.80 4.51 8.88
CA LEU A 204 -5.36 3.26 9.49
C LEU A 204 -4.03 2.75 8.91
N GLY A 205 -3.56 3.35 7.82
CA GLY A 205 -2.33 2.97 7.15
C GLY A 205 -1.07 3.15 7.99
N ALA A 206 -0.87 4.36 8.53
CA ALA A 206 0.29 4.71 9.35
C ALA A 206 0.49 3.80 10.58
N PRO A 207 -0.52 3.52 11.43
CA PRO A 207 -0.33 2.62 12.57
C PRO A 207 -0.01 1.18 12.15
N LEU A 208 -0.55 0.71 11.02
CA LEU A 208 -0.20 -0.62 10.49
C LEU A 208 1.22 -0.68 9.93
N ALA A 209 1.66 0.37 9.23
CA ALA A 209 3.04 0.49 8.78
C ALA A 209 4.02 0.51 9.97
N ALA A 210 3.70 1.26 11.03
CA ALA A 210 4.48 1.28 12.27
C ALA A 210 4.51 -0.10 12.93
N ALA A 211 3.41 -0.85 12.87
CA ALA A 211 3.33 -2.22 13.34
C ALA A 211 4.09 -3.21 12.45
N MET A 212 4.70 -2.85 11.32
CA MET A 212 5.53 -3.78 10.55
C MET A 212 7.01 -3.76 10.95
N VAL A 213 7.45 -2.71 11.63
CA VAL A 213 8.84 -2.47 11.99
C VAL A 213 9.04 -2.57 13.52
N PRO A 214 10.29 -2.70 14.01
CA PRO A 214 10.55 -2.80 15.45
C PRO A 214 10.10 -1.57 16.25
N ARG A 215 10.28 -0.37 15.68
CA ARG A 215 9.87 0.91 16.27
C ARG A 215 9.23 1.79 15.20
N ALA A 216 8.22 2.56 15.57
CA ALA A 216 7.49 3.44 14.63
C ALA A 216 8.40 4.45 13.91
N GLN A 217 9.50 4.86 14.53
CA GLN A 217 10.49 5.76 13.92
C GLN A 217 11.30 5.11 12.79
N ASP A 218 11.34 3.77 12.73
CA ASP A 218 12.14 3.01 11.77
C ASP A 218 11.37 2.77 10.44
N VAL A 219 10.16 3.32 10.29
CA VAL A 219 9.38 3.23 9.05
C VAL A 219 10.13 3.96 7.95
N GLY A 220 10.62 3.19 6.97
CA GLY A 220 11.36 3.71 5.82
C GLY A 220 10.48 4.46 4.81
N ALA A 221 11.11 5.26 3.94
CA ALA A 221 10.43 6.15 3.01
C ALA A 221 9.46 5.44 2.05
N ALA A 222 9.78 4.22 1.60
CA ALA A 222 8.91 3.47 0.70
C ALA A 222 7.67 2.94 1.43
N LEU A 223 7.85 2.49 2.69
CA LEU A 223 6.72 2.05 3.52
C LEU A 223 5.83 3.21 3.93
N ARG A 224 6.39 4.40 4.23
CA ARG A 224 5.61 5.63 4.45
C ARG A 224 4.81 6.04 3.22
N ARG A 225 5.29 5.75 2.00
CA ARG A 225 4.54 6.07 0.79
C ARG A 225 3.39 5.09 0.52
N LEU A 226 3.51 3.89 1.05
CA LEU A 226 2.49 2.85 0.93
C LEU A 226 1.52 2.80 2.10
N ASP A 227 1.74 3.58 3.17
CA ASP A 227 1.03 3.40 4.43
C ASP A 227 -0.50 3.47 4.26
N ALA A 228 -1.04 4.55 3.68
CA ALA A 228 -2.46 4.70 3.36
C ALA A 228 -2.95 3.59 2.42
N TRP A 229 -2.11 3.18 1.46
CA TRP A 229 -2.42 2.12 0.51
C TRP A 229 -2.55 0.74 1.19
N LEU A 230 -1.87 0.49 2.33
CA LEU A 230 -1.86 -0.81 3.01
C LEU A 230 -3.25 -1.32 3.36
N VAL A 231 -4.18 -0.40 3.66
CA VAL A 231 -5.55 -0.73 4.05
C VAL A 231 -6.54 -0.35 2.96
N VAL A 232 -6.39 0.86 2.42
CA VAL A 232 -7.35 1.39 1.47
C VAL A 232 -7.40 0.53 0.22
N ALA A 233 -6.25 0.15 -0.35
CA ALA A 233 -6.21 -0.59 -1.61
C ALA A 233 -6.89 -1.97 -1.53
N PRO A 234 -6.58 -2.86 -0.57
CA PRO A 234 -7.26 -4.15 -0.48
C PRO A 234 -8.74 -4.02 -0.12
N ALA A 235 -9.10 -3.14 0.83
CA ALA A 235 -10.50 -2.94 1.20
C ALA A 235 -11.32 -2.42 0.01
N TRP A 236 -10.77 -1.44 -0.69
CA TRP A 236 -11.43 -0.86 -1.84
C TRP A 236 -11.49 -1.82 -3.03
N CYS A 237 -10.41 -2.54 -3.34
CA CYS A 237 -10.42 -3.57 -4.38
C CYS A 237 -11.51 -4.62 -4.10
N TRP A 238 -11.68 -5.05 -2.85
CA TRP A 238 -12.70 -6.00 -2.46
C TRP A 238 -14.12 -5.43 -2.65
N VAL A 239 -14.40 -4.21 -2.17
CA VAL A 239 -15.73 -3.60 -2.36
C VAL A 239 -16.01 -3.33 -3.83
N LEU A 240 -15.03 -2.82 -4.58
CA LEU A 240 -15.15 -2.58 -6.03
C LEU A 240 -15.51 -3.86 -6.78
N TRP A 241 -14.85 -4.98 -6.46
CA TRP A 241 -15.17 -6.28 -7.03
C TRP A 241 -16.61 -6.71 -6.75
N ASN A 242 -17.08 -6.51 -5.52
CA ASN A 242 -18.46 -6.84 -5.15
C ASN A 242 -19.51 -5.93 -5.79
N LEU A 243 -19.17 -4.67 -6.07
CA LEU A 243 -20.06 -3.74 -6.77
C LEU A 243 -20.14 -4.04 -8.27
N LEU A 244 -19.00 -4.30 -8.91
CA LEU A 244 -18.93 -4.63 -10.34
C LEU A 244 -19.40 -6.06 -10.65
N GLY A 245 -19.19 -7.01 -9.73
CA GLY A 245 -19.61 -8.40 -9.91
C GLY A 245 -21.12 -8.62 -9.84
N ARG A 246 -21.90 -7.63 -9.39
CA ARG A 246 -23.37 -7.70 -9.30
C ARG A 246 -24.09 -7.23 -10.57
N THR A 247 -23.36 -6.74 -11.57
CA THR A 247 -23.95 -6.25 -12.84
C THR A 247 -23.91 -7.28 -13.98
N HIS A 248 -23.64 -8.55 -13.66
CA HIS A 248 -23.75 -9.71 -14.56
C HIS A 248 -24.58 -10.80 -13.89
#